data_AF-A0A6V8QF94-F1
#
_entry.id   AF-A0A6V8QF94-F1
#
_cell.length_a   1.000
_cell.length_b   1.000
_cell.length_c   1.000
_cell.angle_alpha   90.00
_cell.angle_beta   90.00
_cell.angle_gamma   90.00
#
_symmetry.space_group_name_H-M   'P 1'
#
loop_
_entity.id
_entity.type
_entity.pdbx_description
1 polymer ?
#
loop_
_entity_poly.entity_id
_entity_poly.type
_entity_poly.pdbx_seq_one_letter_code
_entity_poly.pdbx_strand_id
1 'polypeptide(L)' 'MLPACVTTCIGRATYFGDANDPENLVSELIASPNVMRLKEEMGTKPRVYYLM' A
#
# COMPACT_ATOMS: atom_id res chain seq x y z
N MET A 1 -9.12 0.12 -13.44
CA MET A 1 -7.90 0.51 -14.20
C MET A 1 -6.77 0.70 -13.19
N LEU A 2 -5.58 0.17 -13.47
CA LEU A 2 -4.44 0.26 -12.55
C LEU A 2 -3.49 1.42 -12.92
N PRO A 3 -2.78 2.03 -11.95
CA PRO A 3 -1.80 3.07 -12.23
C PRO A 3 -0.61 2.55 -13.04
N ALA A 4 0.00 3.43 -13.85
CA ALA A 4 1.15 3.08 -14.68
C ALA A 4 2.31 2.51 -13.86
N CYS A 5 2.61 3.10 -12.70
CA CYS A 5 3.68 2.64 -11.80
C CYS A 5 3.45 1.23 -11.23
N VAL A 6 2.21 0.73 -11.24
CA VAL A 6 1.87 -0.65 -10.85
C VAL A 6 2.03 -1.57 -12.06
N THR A 7 1.48 -1.17 -13.21
CA THR A 7 1.47 -2.01 -14.41
C THR A 7 2.84 -2.17 -15.07
N THR A 8 3.75 -1.21 -14.89
CA THR A 8 5.10 -1.24 -15.49
C THR A 8 6.18 -1.76 -14.55
N CYS A 9 5.87 -2.02 -13.28
CA CYS A 9 6.87 -2.44 -12.31
C CYS A 9 7.22 -3.92 -12.49
N ILE A 10 8.36 -4.19 -13.13
CA ILE A 10 8.89 -5.54 -13.33
C ILE A 10 9.09 -6.26 -11.98
N GLY A 11 9.56 -5.53 -10.96
CA GLY A 11 9.82 -6.07 -9.63
C GLY A 11 8.57 -6.21 -8.73
N ARG A 12 7.38 -5.81 -9.21
CA ARG A 12 6.12 -5.84 -8.44
C ARG A 12 6.24 -5.18 -7.05
N ALA A 13 6.90 -4.04 -7.00
CA ALA A 13 7.13 -3.29 -5.76
C ALA A 13 5.91 -2.47 -5.30
N THR A 14 4.96 -2.20 -6.18
CA THR A 14 3.80 -1.35 -5.91
C THR A 14 2.50 -2.12 -6.10
N TYR A 15 1.57 -1.92 -5.16
CA TYR A 15 0.23 -2.52 -5.16
C TYR A 15 -0.80 -1.40 -5.01
N PHE A 16 -1.95 -1.55 -5.68
CA PHE A 16 -3.02 -0.55 -5.65
C PHE A 16 -4.38 -1.24 -5.54
N GLY A 17 -5.21 -0.76 -4.61
CA GLY A 17 -6.47 -1.39 -4.24
C GLY A 17 -7.21 -0.59 -3.16
N ASP A 18 -8.36 -1.11 -2.74
CA ASP A 18 -9.17 -0.51 -1.67
C ASP A 18 -8.81 -1.13 -0.31
N ALA A 19 -8.37 -0.31 0.63
CA ALA A 19 -8.01 -0.74 1.98
C ALA A 19 -9.23 -0.97 2.90
N ASN A 20 -10.44 -0.63 2.45
CA ASN A 20 -11.68 -0.89 3.20
C ASN A 20 -12.33 -2.22 2.78
N ASP A 21 -11.88 -2.81 1.68
CA ASP A 21 -12.34 -4.09 1.21
C ASP A 21 -11.44 -5.20 1.78
N PRO A 22 -11.94 -6.03 2.71
CA PRO A 22 -11.14 -7.09 3.34
C PRO A 22 -10.71 -8.20 2.37
N GLU A 23 -11.36 -8.33 1.22
CA GLU A 23 -10.97 -9.29 0.18
C GLU A 23 -9.86 -8.76 -0.74
N ASN A 24 -9.52 -7.48 -0.63
CA ASN A 24 -8.49 -6.86 -1.45
C ASN A 24 -7.09 -7.18 -0.93
N LEU A 25 -6.17 -7.49 -1.85
CA LEU A 25 -4.76 -7.75 -1.54
C LEU A 25 -4.10 -6.61 -0.74
N VAL A 26 -4.48 -5.35 -0.99
CA VAL A 26 -3.91 -4.22 -0.22
C VAL A 26 -4.27 -4.32 1.26
N SER A 27 -5.49 -4.74 1.60
CA SER A 27 -5.94 -4.90 2.99
C SER A 27 -5.17 -5.99 3.72
N GLU A 28 -4.86 -7.10 3.03
CA GLU A 28 -3.99 -8.15 3.56
C GLU A 28 -2.55 -7.65 3.81
N LEU A 29 -1.97 -6.97 2.82
CA LEU A 29 -0.58 -6.50 2.90
C LEU A 29 -0.36 -5.47 4.02
N ILE A 30 -1.28 -4.52 4.21
CA ILE A 30 -1.14 -3.50 5.26
C ILE A 30 -1.42 -4.02 6.68
N ALA A 31 -2.03 -5.20 6.80
CA ALA A 31 -2.23 -5.88 8.09
C ALA A 31 -0.99 -6.69 8.53
N SER A 32 0.01 -6.82 7.66
CA SER A 32 1.27 -7.52 7.96
C SER A 32 2.11 -6.79 9.01
N PRO A 33 2.96 -7.50 9.79
CA PRO A 33 3.71 -6.92 10.91
C PRO A 33 4.79 -5.89 10.48
N ASN A 34 5.27 -5.96 9.24
CA ASN A 34 6.37 -5.11 8.75
C ASN A 34 5.86 -3.97 7.85
N VAL A 35 4.89 -3.21 8.34
CA VAL A 35 4.27 -2.11 7.60
C VAL A 35 4.58 -0.79 8.27
N MET A 36 5.00 0.22 7.51
CA MET A 36 5.17 1.58 7.99
C MET A 36 4.44 2.59 7.11
N ARG A 37 4.00 3.71 7.68
CA ARG A 37 3.60 4.90 6.91
C ARG A 37 4.65 5.99 7.10
N LEU A 38 4.88 6.74 6.05
CA LEU A 38 5.90 7.78 6.04
C LEU A 38 5.42 9.01 6.82
N LYS A 39 6.24 9.49 7.77
CA LYS A 39 6.01 10.72 8.56
C LYS A 39 4.66 10.74 9.30
N GLU A 40 4.33 9.66 10.01
CA GLU A 40 3.07 9.58 10.76
C GLU A 40 2.92 10.69 11.81
N GLU A 41 4.03 11.16 12.39
CA GLU A 41 4.09 12.21 13.40
C GLU A 41 3.46 13.53 12.93
N MET A 42 3.38 13.76 11.61
CA MET A 42 2.78 14.97 11.03
C MET A 42 1.24 14.94 11.01
N GLY A 43 0.59 13.82 11.39
CA GLY A 43 -0.86 13.72 11.51
C GLY A 43 -1.64 13.78 10.18
N THR A 44 -0.95 13.71 9.04
CA THR A 44 -1.54 13.82 7.68
C THR A 44 -2.31 12.58 7.23
N LYS A 45 -2.18 11.48 7.97
CA LYS A 45 -2.80 10.18 7.69
C LYS A 45 -2.61 9.73 6.22
N PRO A 46 -1.37 9.54 5.74
CA PRO A 46 -1.11 9.11 4.35
C PRO A 46 -1.76 7.77 4.03
N ARG A 47 -2.19 7.56 2.79
CA ARG A 47 -2.75 6.29 2.29
C ARG A 47 -1.73 5.40 1.57
N VAL A 48 -0.45 5.72 1.70
CA VAL A 48 0.65 4.94 1.14
C VAL A 48 1.37 4.24 2.29
N TYR A 49 1.56 2.94 2.15
CA TYR A 49 2.17 2.05 3.12
C TYR A 49 3.40 1.42 2.49
N TYR A 50 4.48 1.33 3.26
CA TYR A 50 5.72 0.68 2.85
C TYR A 50 5.84 -0.66 3.56
N LEU A 51 6.18 -1.70 2.80
CA LEU A 51 6.41 -3.05 3.29
C LEU A 51 7.92 -3.26 3.49
N MET A 52 8.33 -3.82 4.62
CA MET A 52 9.73 -4.12 4.98
C MET A 52 10.03 -5.62 5.08
#